data_AF-A0A2X3FBX8-F1
#
_entry.id   AF-A0A2X3FBX8-F1
#
_cell.length_a   1.000
_cell.length_b   1.000
_cell.length_c   1.000
_cell.angle_alpha   90.00
_cell.angle_beta   90.00
_cell.angle_gamma   90.00
#
_symmetry.space_group_name_H-M   'P 1'
#
loop_
_entity.id
_entity.type
_entity.pdbx_description
1 polymer ?
#
loop_
_entity_poly.entity_id
_entity_poly.type
_entity_poly.pdbx_seq_one_letter_code
_entity_poly.pdbx_strand_id
1 'polypeptide(L)'
;MVEDINEHPFRVERMLLQLLHSGVLAAQKAVIFGSFTGSAPNDYDAGYDLPQVFDYLRQQLSLPLISGLEFGHEQRTVTLPLGARARLVNQAAATTLTIGGHPVLTE
;
A
#
# COMPACT_ATOMS: atom_id res chain seq x y z
N MET A 1 -1.29 -5.31 1.92
CA MET A 1 -1.61 -4.38 0.83
C MET A 1 -2.63 -3.42 1.41
N VAL A 2 -2.48 -2.12 1.23
CA VAL A 2 -3.34 -1.10 1.84
C VAL A 2 -3.69 -0.02 0.83
N GLU A 3 -4.90 0.51 0.90
CA GLU A 3 -5.46 1.56 0.05
C GLU A 3 -6.54 2.29 0.86
N ASP A 4 -6.88 3.52 0.48
CA ASP A 4 -7.95 4.28 1.15
C ASP A 4 -8.53 5.39 0.26
N ILE A 5 -9.65 5.97 0.66
CA ILE A 5 -10.36 7.04 -0.06
C ILE A 5 -10.78 8.17 0.88
N ASN A 6 -10.66 9.42 0.42
CA ASN A 6 -11.03 10.64 1.15
C ASN A 6 -10.29 10.82 2.49
N GLU A 7 -9.11 10.18 2.61
CA GLU A 7 -8.27 10.32 3.78
C GLU A 7 -7.09 11.25 3.52
N HIS A 8 -6.97 12.25 4.38
CA HIS A 8 -5.89 13.22 4.33
C HIS A 8 -4.54 12.52 4.64
N PRO A 9 -3.41 12.93 4.03
CA PRO A 9 -2.09 12.33 4.29
C PRO A 9 -1.76 12.04 5.76
N PHE A 10 -2.00 13.00 6.68
CA PHE A 10 -1.76 12.78 8.12
C PHE A 10 -2.65 11.69 8.75
N ARG A 11 -3.87 11.47 8.23
CA ARG A 11 -4.76 10.40 8.72
C ARG A 11 -4.27 9.04 8.25
N VAL A 12 -3.84 8.95 7.00
CA VAL A 12 -3.17 7.76 6.46
C VAL A 12 -1.92 7.46 7.26
N GLU A 13 -1.06 8.45 7.51
CA GLU A 13 0.12 8.30 8.36
C GLU A 13 -0.25 7.76 9.75
N ARG A 14 -1.23 8.37 10.43
CA ARG A 14 -1.67 7.94 11.76
C ARG A 14 -2.08 6.47 11.78
N MET A 15 -2.81 6.01 10.77
CA MET A 15 -3.21 4.60 10.66
C MET A 15 -2.00 3.68 10.40
N LEU A 16 -1.07 4.09 9.53
CA LEU A 16 0.14 3.33 9.25
C LEU A 16 1.09 3.28 10.45
N LEU A 17 1.19 4.36 11.22
CA LEU A 17 1.94 4.41 12.48
C LEU A 17 1.36 3.47 13.53
N GLN A 18 0.03 3.34 13.60
CA GLN A 18 -0.59 2.35 14.48
C GLN A 18 -0.19 0.92 14.10
N LEU A 19 -0.19 0.60 12.80
CA LEU A 19 0.27 -0.70 12.31
C LEU A 19 1.78 -0.92 12.51
N LEU A 20 2.57 0.16 12.44
CA LEU A 20 4.01 0.15 12.71
C LEU A 20 4.26 -0.19 14.18
N HIS A 21 3.68 0.58 15.10
CA HIS A 21 3.92 0.45 16.54
C HIS A 21 3.27 -0.79 17.15
N SER A 22 2.23 -1.36 16.53
CA SER A 22 1.70 -2.68 16.92
C SER A 22 2.56 -3.86 16.43
N GLY A 23 3.61 -3.61 15.63
CA GLY A 23 4.48 -4.65 15.08
C GLY A 23 3.89 -5.39 13.87
N VAL A 24 2.67 -5.05 13.44
CA VAL A 24 2.01 -5.70 12.29
C VAL A 24 2.82 -5.50 11.02
N LEU A 25 3.32 -4.28 10.76
CA LEU A 25 4.12 -4.02 9.56
C LEU A 25 5.45 -4.78 9.59
N ALA A 26 6.12 -4.83 10.75
CA ALA A 26 7.40 -5.52 10.91
C ALA A 26 7.29 -7.05 10.73
N ALA A 27 6.11 -7.63 10.94
CA ALA A 27 5.86 -9.05 10.71
C ALA A 27 5.66 -9.40 9.21
N GLN A 28 5.57 -8.42 8.32
CA GLN A 28 5.34 -8.65 6.89
C GLN A 28 6.64 -8.84 6.12
N LYS A 29 6.55 -9.53 4.98
CA LYS A 29 7.67 -9.65 4.02
C LYS A 29 7.82 -8.43 3.10
N ALA A 30 6.73 -7.72 2.87
CA ALA A 30 6.63 -6.52 2.03
C ALA A 30 5.34 -5.78 2.36
N VAL A 31 5.32 -4.47 2.11
CA VAL A 31 4.10 -3.65 2.14
C VAL A 31 3.88 -3.09 0.74
N ILE A 32 2.65 -3.19 0.25
CA ILE A 32 2.26 -2.65 -1.05
C ILE A 32 1.14 -1.63 -0.82
N PHE A 33 1.37 -0.41 -1.28
CA PHE A 33 0.44 0.70 -1.28
C PHE A 33 -0.32 0.72 -2.62
N GLY A 34 -1.64 0.64 -2.52
CA GLY A 34 -2.57 0.84 -3.61
C GLY A 34 -2.85 2.32 -3.86
N SER A 35 -4.03 2.59 -4.38
CA SER A 35 -4.52 3.95 -4.64
C SER A 35 -5.00 4.61 -3.35
N PHE A 36 -4.56 5.85 -3.11
CA PHE A 36 -5.04 6.69 -2.03
C PHE A 36 -5.73 7.92 -2.63
N THR A 37 -7.04 7.82 -2.84
CA THR A 37 -7.78 8.81 -3.63
C THR A 37 -8.43 9.87 -2.73
N GLY A 38 -8.70 11.06 -3.25
CA GLY A 38 -9.25 12.16 -2.44
C GLY A 38 -8.34 12.63 -1.30
N SER A 39 -7.03 12.37 -1.42
CA SER A 39 -5.99 12.64 -0.41
C SER A 39 -5.17 13.91 -0.71
N ALA A 40 -5.72 14.80 -1.54
CA ALA A 40 -5.00 16.01 -1.96
C ALA A 40 -4.67 16.89 -0.74
N PRO A 41 -3.39 17.31 -0.58
CA PRO A 41 -3.02 18.29 0.42
C PRO A 41 -3.74 19.61 0.20
N ASN A 42 -3.89 20.37 1.28
CA ASN A 42 -4.37 21.75 1.28
C ASN A 42 -3.24 22.71 1.69
N ASP A 43 -3.49 24.01 1.62
CA ASP A 43 -2.46 25.04 1.89
C ASP A 43 -1.85 24.93 3.30
N TYR A 44 -2.60 24.42 4.27
CA TYR A 44 -2.13 24.24 5.65
C TYR A 44 -1.06 23.16 5.78
N ASP A 45 -0.99 22.22 4.83
CA ASP A 45 -0.05 21.11 4.88
C ASP A 45 1.38 21.51 4.55
N ALA A 46 1.59 22.71 4.00
CA ALA A 46 2.91 23.26 3.73
C ALA A 46 3.85 22.30 2.95
N GLY A 47 3.28 21.51 2.03
CA GLY A 47 4.01 20.51 1.25
C GLY A 47 3.99 19.10 1.83
N TYR A 48 3.22 18.85 2.89
CA TYR A 48 3.00 17.51 3.45
C TYR A 48 2.05 16.68 2.61
N ASP A 49 2.54 15.53 2.11
CA ASP A 49 1.81 14.66 1.19
C ASP A 49 2.09 13.17 1.45
N LEU A 50 1.40 12.29 0.71
CA LEU A 50 1.56 10.84 0.85
C LEU A 50 2.98 10.32 0.54
N PRO A 51 3.70 10.82 -0.49
CA PRO A 51 5.11 10.52 -0.66
C PRO A 51 5.93 10.71 0.61
N GLN A 52 5.75 11.82 1.34
CA GLN A 52 6.44 12.04 2.61
C GLN A 52 6.07 11.00 3.68
N VAL A 53 4.79 10.61 3.78
CA VAL A 53 4.34 9.53 4.67
C VAL A 53 5.08 8.23 4.36
N PHE A 54 5.18 7.85 3.07
CA PHE A 54 5.82 6.61 2.65
C PHE A 54 7.33 6.65 2.88
N ASP A 55 7.98 7.80 2.66
CA ASP A 55 9.40 7.99 2.93
C ASP A 55 9.72 7.89 4.42
N TYR A 56 8.87 8.47 5.27
CA TYR A 56 9.00 8.27 6.72
C TYR A 56 8.92 6.79 7.09
N LEU A 57 7.94 6.04 6.58
CA LEU A 57 7.82 4.60 6.87
C LEU A 57 9.00 3.79 6.35
N ARG A 58 9.58 4.15 5.21
CA ARG A 58 10.81 3.52 4.68
C ARG A 58 12.00 3.70 5.60
N GLN A 59 12.07 4.80 6.35
CA GLN A 59 13.14 5.02 7.34
C GLN A 59 12.94 4.16 8.60
N GLN A 60 11.72 3.74 8.89
CA GLN A 60 11.39 2.95 10.08
C GLN A 60 11.41 1.43 9.86
N LEU A 61 11.27 0.96 8.62
CA LEU A 61 11.12 -0.45 8.28
C LEU A 61 12.25 -0.95 7.38
N SER A 62 12.76 -2.14 7.67
CA SER A 62 13.79 -2.80 6.84
C SER A 62 13.23 -3.62 5.67
N LEU A 63 11.90 -3.67 5.53
CA LEU A 63 11.20 -4.45 4.51
C LEU A 63 10.84 -3.59 3.28
N PRO A 64 10.67 -4.18 2.10
CA PRO A 64 10.34 -3.42 0.89
C PRO A 64 8.94 -2.81 0.93
N LEU A 65 8.86 -1.49 0.72
CA LEU A 65 7.64 -0.71 0.58
C LEU A 65 7.44 -0.32 -0.88
N ILE A 66 6.45 -0.93 -1.53
CA ILE A 66 6.13 -0.73 -2.94
C ILE A 66 4.87 0.12 -3.06
N SER A 67 4.86 1.08 -3.99
CA SER A 67 3.70 1.93 -4.28
C SER A 67 3.30 1.84 -5.75
N GLY A 68 2.10 2.31 -6.07
CA GLY A 68 1.62 2.41 -7.46
C GLY A 68 0.86 1.19 -7.95
N LEU A 69 0.39 0.32 -7.05
CA LEU A 69 -0.54 -0.73 -7.44
C LEU A 69 -1.91 -0.09 -7.73
N GLU A 70 -2.50 -0.42 -8.88
CA GLU A 70 -3.86 -0.03 -9.24
C GLU A 70 -4.89 -0.87 -8.47
N PHE A 71 -5.00 -0.59 -7.17
CA PHE A 71 -5.90 -1.28 -6.25
C PHE A 71 -6.51 -0.25 -5.30
N GLY A 72 -7.83 -0.15 -5.29
CA GLY A 72 -8.58 0.70 -4.40
C GLY A 72 -9.86 1.21 -5.03
N HIS A 73 -10.22 2.45 -4.71
CA HIS A 73 -11.50 3.06 -5.08
C HIS A 73 -11.51 3.75 -6.46
N GLU A 74 -10.47 3.55 -7.27
CA GLU A 74 -10.41 4.05 -8.65
C GLU A 74 -11.16 3.14 -9.63
N GLN A 75 -11.50 3.67 -10.80
CA GLN A 75 -12.08 2.88 -11.89
C GLN A 75 -11.15 1.72 -12.31
N ARG A 76 -9.84 1.94 -12.23
CA ARG A 76 -8.81 0.91 -12.43
C ARG A 76 -8.49 0.28 -11.08
N THR A 77 -9.06 -0.89 -10.83
CA THR A 77 -8.82 -1.66 -9.62
C THR A 77 -8.68 -3.14 -9.95
N VAL A 78 -7.61 -3.77 -9.46
CA VAL A 78 -7.38 -5.20 -9.62
C VAL A 78 -8.10 -6.01 -8.53
N THR A 79 -8.49 -7.24 -8.84
CA THR A 79 -9.03 -8.17 -7.83
C THR A 79 -7.91 -8.90 -7.11
N LEU A 80 -7.86 -8.80 -5.79
CA LEU A 80 -6.86 -9.45 -4.95
C LEU A 80 -7.50 -10.50 -4.02
N PRO A 81 -7.20 -11.79 -4.18
CA PRO A 81 -7.74 -12.82 -3.31
C PRO A 81 -7.00 -12.84 -1.97
N LEU A 82 -7.65 -12.32 -0.93
CA LEU A 82 -7.09 -12.29 0.42
C LEU A 82 -6.90 -13.72 0.97
N GLY A 83 -5.73 -13.97 1.54
CA GLY A 83 -5.33 -15.30 2.03
C GLY A 83 -4.62 -16.18 0.99
N ALA A 84 -4.58 -15.76 -0.28
CA ALA A 84 -3.80 -16.46 -1.30
C ALA A 84 -2.29 -16.30 -1.09
N ARG A 85 -1.50 -17.19 -1.71
CA ARG A 85 -0.05 -17.05 -1.74
C ARG A 85 0.34 -16.07 -2.84
N ALA A 86 1.21 -15.13 -2.51
CA ALA A 86 1.71 -14.13 -3.45
C ALA A 86 3.24 -14.16 -3.53
N ARG A 87 3.76 -13.94 -4.74
CA ARG A 87 5.19 -13.67 -5.02
C ARG A 87 5.31 -12.28 -5.61
N LEU A 88 6.04 -11.42 -4.92
CA LEU A 88 6.38 -10.08 -5.37
C LEU A 88 7.79 -10.06 -5.96
N VAL A 89 7.93 -9.50 -7.16
CA VAL A 89 9.22 -9.24 -7.81
C VAL A 89 9.24 -7.78 -8.22
N ASN A 90 10.15 -6.99 -7.66
CA ASN A 90 10.37 -5.60 -8.04
C ASN A 90 11.71 -5.49 -8.79
N GLN A 91 11.66 -5.06 -10.05
CA GLN A 91 12.81 -4.76 -10.89
C GLN A 91 12.70 -3.32 -11.41
N ALA A 92 13.82 -2.72 -11.80
CA ALA A 92 13.86 -1.34 -12.29
C ALA A 92 12.90 -1.08 -13.47
N ALA A 93 12.65 -2.09 -14.32
CA ALA A 93 11.76 -1.98 -15.46
C ALA A 93 10.28 -2.27 -15.13
N ALA A 94 10.00 -3.10 -14.13
CA ALA A 94 8.65 -3.57 -13.83
C ALA A 94 8.54 -4.15 -12.42
N THR A 95 7.35 -3.99 -11.84
CA THR A 95 6.93 -4.71 -10.64
C THR A 95 5.88 -5.74 -11.00
N THR A 96 6.09 -6.99 -10.59
CA THR A 96 5.17 -8.11 -10.86
C THR A 96 4.70 -8.74 -9.55
N LEU A 97 3.38 -8.91 -9.44
CA LEU A 97 2.74 -9.64 -8.35
C LEU A 97 2.05 -10.90 -8.90
N THR A 98 2.60 -12.07 -8.62
CA THR A 98 2.01 -13.36 -9.01
C THR A 98 1.22 -13.92 -7.83
N ILE A 99 -0.06 -14.25 -8.03
CA ILE A 99 -0.96 -14.70 -6.97
C ILE A 99 -1.55 -16.07 -7.34
N GLY A 100 -1.59 -17.00 -6.39
CA GLY A 100 -2.12 -18.35 -6.61
C GLY A 100 -2.59 -19.04 -5.33
N GLY A 101 -3.25 -20.18 -5.50
CA GLY A 101 -3.79 -20.99 -4.39
C GLY A 101 -5.13 -20.49 -3.81
N HIS A 102 -5.76 -19.50 -4.45
CA HIS A 102 -7.14 -19.14 -4.16
C HIS A 102 -8.11 -20.05 -4.93
N PRO A 103 -9.33 -20.27 -4.41
CA PRO A 103 -10.35 -21.00 -5.15
C PRO A 103 -10.70 -20.30 -6.47
N VAL A 104 -10.95 -21.08 -7.51
CA VAL A 104 -11.32 -20.62 -8.84
C VAL A 104 -12.59 -21.32 -9.30
N LEU A 105 -13.33 -20.70 -10.23
CA LEU A 105 -14.47 -21.35 -10.87
C LEU A 105 -13.96 -22.55 -11.68
N THR A 106 -14.58 -23.70 -11.47
CA THR A 106 -14.39 -24.88 -12.33
C THR A 106 -15.36 -24.74 -13.50
N GLU A 107 -14.83 -24.65 -14.71
CA GLU A 107 -15.62 -24.74 -15.95
C GLU A 107 -16.24 -26.12 -16.15
#